data_AF-A0A1B3E312-F1
#
_entry.id   AF-A0A1B3E312-F1
#
_cell.length_a   1.000
_cell.length_b   1.000
_cell.length_c   1.000
_cell.angle_alpha   90.00
_cell.angle_beta   90.00
_cell.angle_gamma   90.00
#
_symmetry.space_group_name_H-M   'P 1'
#
loop_
_entity.id
_entity.type
_entity.pdbx_description
1 polymer ?
#
loop_
_entity_poly.entity_id
_entity_poly.type
_entity_poly.pdbx_seq_one_letter_code
_entity_poly.pdbx_strand_id
1 'polypeptide(L)' 'MFGRRACDMASGTHYRSERVSAVNGQYFFSTREGTLEGPFFTRVDAEREIALYIRRIQQSNAILALRGR' A
#
# COMPACT_ATOMS: atom_id res chain seq x y z
N MET A 1 13.74 -16.12 -32.04
CA MET A 1 12.58 -15.58 -31.28
C MET A 1 12.90 -15.74 -29.80
N PHE A 2 13.16 -14.65 -29.08
CA PHE A 2 13.67 -14.69 -27.71
C PHE A 2 12.63 -15.24 -26.73
N GLY A 3 13.05 -16.24 -25.96
CA GLY A 3 12.24 -17.05 -25.08
C GLY A 3 11.51 -16.24 -24.02
N ARG A 4 10.20 -16.38 -23.99
CA ARG A 4 9.37 -16.06 -22.84
C ARG A 4 9.83 -16.98 -21.70
N ARG A 5 10.45 -16.43 -20.65
CA ARG A 5 10.86 -17.26 -19.50
C ARG A 5 9.61 -17.92 -18.92
N ALA A 6 9.69 -19.23 -18.74
CA ALA A 6 8.68 -20.01 -18.06
C ALA A 6 8.37 -19.33 -16.72
N CYS A 7 7.09 -19.17 -16.41
CA CYS A 7 6.66 -18.68 -15.12
C CYS A 7 7.24 -19.63 -14.07
N ASP A 8 8.23 -19.18 -13.29
CA ASP A 8 8.79 -19.99 -12.21
C ASP A 8 7.67 -20.27 -11.21
N MET A 9 7.13 -21.49 -11.24
CA MET A 9 6.15 -22.02 -10.28
C MET A 9 6.78 -22.26 -8.89
N ALA A 10 8.02 -21.83 -8.70
CA ALA A 10 8.74 -21.91 -7.43
C ALA A 10 8.26 -20.81 -6.48
N SER A 11 8.30 -21.10 -5.18
CA SER A 11 8.01 -20.11 -4.14
C SER A 11 8.98 -18.93 -4.25
N GLY A 12 8.52 -17.80 -4.80
CA GLY A 12 9.29 -16.57 -4.83
C GLY A 12 9.40 -15.96 -3.44
N THR A 13 10.57 -15.42 -3.10
CA THR A 13 10.75 -14.65 -1.87
C THR A 13 10.05 -13.30 -2.02
N HIS A 14 8.86 -13.18 -1.43
CA HIS A 14 8.12 -11.92 -1.39
C HIS A 14 8.69 -11.01 -0.31
N TYR A 15 9.50 -10.02 -0.70
CA TYR A 15 9.90 -8.96 0.20
C TYR A 15 8.72 -8.00 0.42
N ARG A 16 8.16 -8.01 1.63
CA ARG A 16 7.23 -6.96 2.06
C ARG A 16 8.05 -5.77 2.50
N SER A 17 8.27 -4.80 1.61
CA SER A 17 8.80 -3.50 2.03
C SER A 17 7.86 -2.90 3.06
N GLU A 18 8.41 -2.41 4.18
CA GLU A 18 7.64 -1.62 5.12
C GLU A 18 7.07 -0.40 4.39
N ARG A 19 5.79 -0.11 4.64
CA ARG A 19 5.08 0.96 3.93
C ARG A 19 5.31 2.33 4.55
N VAL A 20 6.08 2.42 5.64
CA VAL A 20 6.37 3.66 6.37
C VAL A 20 7.81 4.07 6.10
N SER A 21 8.01 5.32 5.68
CA SER A 21 9.32 5.93 5.49
C SER A 21 9.48 7.13 6.41
N ALA A 22 10.71 7.35 6.89
CA ALA A 22 11.07 8.54 7.65
C ALA A 22 11.92 9.46 6.76
N VAL A 23 11.46 10.70 6.55
CA VAL A 23 12.14 11.72 5.76
C VAL A 23 12.26 12.97 6.61
N ASN A 24 13.49 13.42 6.88
CA ASN A 24 13.77 14.62 7.69
C ASN A 24 13.10 14.61 9.09
N GLY A 25 13.04 13.45 9.74
CA GLY A 25 12.41 13.29 11.05
C GLY A 25 10.88 13.27 11.03
N GLN A 26 10.26 13.29 9.85
CA GLN A 26 8.82 13.15 9.67
C GLN A 26 8.50 11.78 9.06
N TYR A 27 7.36 11.22 9.42
CA TYR A 27 6.93 9.91 8.95
C TYR A 27 5.91 10.04 7.83
N PHE A 28 6.02 9.15 6.84
CA PHE A 28 5.12 9.08 5.70
C PHE A 28 4.77 7.63 5.42
N PHE A 29 3.65 7.38 4.76
CA PHE A 29 3.38 6.05 4.21
C PHE A 29 3.08 6.05 2.72
N SER A 30 3.43 4.96 2.05
CA SER A 30 3.23 4.76 0.62
C SER A 30 1.98 3.95 0.29
N THR A 31 1.14 4.48 -0.58
CA THR A 31 -0.02 3.77 -1.15
C THR A 31 0.41 2.92 -2.35
N ARG A 32 -0.46 1.99 -2.78
CA ARG A 32 -0.16 1.17 -3.98
C ARG A 32 -0.18 1.97 -5.27
N GLU A 33 -0.89 3.09 -5.26
CA GLU A 33 -0.99 4.03 -6.37
C GLU A 33 0.24 4.95 -6.49
N GLY A 34 1.24 4.75 -5.62
CA GLY A 34 2.46 5.54 -5.60
C GLY A 34 2.33 6.89 -4.89
N THR A 35 1.20 7.16 -4.21
CA THR A 35 1.06 8.38 -3.39
C THR A 35 1.77 8.22 -2.06
N LEU A 36 2.25 9.35 -1.55
CA LEU A 36 2.92 9.44 -0.27
C LEU A 36 2.05 10.28 0.66
N GLU A 37 1.51 9.64 1.70
CA GLU A 37 0.60 10.27 2.66
C GLU A 37 1.37 10.67 3.93
N GLY A 38 1.05 11.82 4.50
CA GLY A 38 1.74 12.41 5.65
C GLY A 38 1.93 13.92 5.46
N PRO A 39 2.78 14.58 6.28
CA PRO A 39 3.65 13.99 7.31
C PRO A 39 2.92 13.62 8.61
N PHE A 40 3.43 12.59 9.29
CA PHE A 40 3.02 12.17 10.62
C PHE A 40 4.15 12.42 11.63
N PHE A 41 3.77 12.78 12.86
CA PHE A 41 4.71 13.13 13.92
C PHE A 41 5.44 11.91 14.48
N THR A 42 4.71 10.79 14.64
CA THR A 42 5.29 9.52 15.08
C THR A 42 5.04 8.41 14.08
N ARG A 43 5.88 7.36 14.14
CA ARG A 43 5.67 6.13 13.37
C ARG A 43 4.33 5.47 13.70
N VAL A 44 3.93 5.49 14.97
CA VAL A 44 2.67 4.89 15.44
C VAL A 44 1.46 5.60 14.82
N ASP A 45 1.52 6.93 14.69
CA ASP A 45 0.47 7.70 14.01
C ASP A 45 0.37 7.31 12.53
N ALA A 46 1.51 7.19 11.84
CA ALA A 46 1.52 6.73 10.44
C ALA A 46 0.92 5.32 10.28
N GLU A 47 1.24 4.39 11.18
CA GLU A 47 0.69 3.03 11.17
C GLU A 47 -0.83 3.01 11.44
N ARG A 48 -1.31 3.84 12.36
CA ARG A 48 -2.74 4.02 12.61
C ARG A 48 -3.46 4.58 11.38
N GLU A 49 -2.90 5.59 10.74
CA GLU A 49 -3.47 6.23 9.55
C GLU A 49 -3.48 5.28 8.35
N ILE A 50 -2.47 4.41 8.19
CA ILE A 50 -2.52 3.32 7.19
C ILE A 50 -3.78 2.46 7.39
N ALA A 51 -4.08 2.06 8.62
CA ALA A 51 -5.24 1.21 8.90
C ALA A 51 -6.57 1.93 8.64
N LEU A 52 -6.64 3.24 8.87
CA LEU A 52 -7.82 4.07 8.55
C LEU A 52 -7.97 4.27 7.05
N TYR A 53 -6.87 4.55 6.34
CA TYR A 53 -6.84 4.68 4.89
C TYR A 53 -7.37 3.41 4.21
N ILE A 54 -6.88 2.23 4.62
CA ILE A 54 -7.33 0.94 4.07
C ILE A 54 -8.85 0.78 4.27
N ARG A 55 -9.36 1.07 5.46
CA ARG A 55 -10.80 1.00 5.75
C ARG A 55 -11.61 1.93 4.84
N ARG A 56 -11.15 3.17 4.64
CA ARG A 56 -11.82 4.15 3.77
C ARG A 56 -11.87 3.69 2.32
N ILE A 57 -10.78 3.14 1.81
CA ILE A 57 -10.72 2.61 0.43
C ILE A 57 -11.64 1.40 0.28
N GLN A 58 -11.64 0.47 1.24
CA GLN A 58 -12.55 -0.69 1.22
C GLN A 58 -14.02 -0.25 1.23
N GLN A 59 -14.37 0.74 2.06
CA GLN A 59 -15.72 1.28 2.10
C GLN A 59 -16.10 1.97 0.78
N SER A 60 -15.21 2.80 0.23
CA SER A 60 -15.40 3.45 -1.08
C SER A 60 -15.66 2.41 -2.18
N ASN A 61 -14.82 1.38 -2.25
CA ASN A 61 -14.97 0.30 -3.22
C ASN A 61 -16.28 -0.47 -3.04
N ALA A 62 -16.70 -0.73 -1.81
CA ALA A 62 -17.99 -1.37 -1.53
C ALA A 62 -19.17 -0.52 -2.00
N ILE A 63 -19.13 0.80 -1.78
CA ILE A 63 -20.17 1.73 -2.25
C ILE A 63 -20.21 1.76 -3.78
N LEU A 64 -19.05 1.84 -4.45
CA LEU A 64 -18.97 1.82 -5.91
C LEU A 64 -19.52 0.51 -6.48
N ALA A 65 -19.21 -0.62 -5.86
CA ALA A 65 -19.74 -1.94 -6.26
C ALA A 65 -21.25 -2.06 -6.08
N LEU A 66 -21.84 -1.38 -5.08
CA LEU A 66 -23.30 -1.33 -4.90
C LEU A 66 -23.99 -0.43 -5.92
N ARG A 67 -23.35 0.66 -6.34
CA ARG A 67 -23.89 1.63 -7.32
C ARG A 67 -23.89 1.11 -8.76
N GLY A 68 -23.00 0.18 -9.08
CA GLY A 68 -22.88 -0.41 -10.42
C GLY A 68 -23.74 -1.66 -10.63
N ARG A 69 -24.69 -1.96 -9.75
CA ARG A 69 -25.56 -3.12 -9.80
C ARG A 69 -26.99 -2.76 -10.18
#